data_AF-A0A934AIX4-F1
#
_entry.id   AF-A0A934AIX4-F1
#
_cell.length_a   1.000
_cell.length_b   1.000
_cell.length_c   1.000
_cell.angle_alpha   90.00
_cell.angle_beta   90.00
_cell.angle_gamma   90.00
#
_symmetry.space_group_name_H-M   'P 1'
#
loop_
_entity.id
_entity.type
_entity.pdbx_description
1 polymer ?
#
loop_
_entity_poly.entity_id
_entity_poly.type
_entity_poly.pdbx_seq_one_letter_code
_entity_poly.pdbx_strand_id
1 'polypeptide(L)'
;MTLNQARRAGIGDGYTSTLTVIQRFGGGLNLNVHFHTLVLDGVFAETETGSLRFYQAPPPSDEEVARLLTTIRARVRRLLHRHGLADDADLTPPDPLAEESLALAGISAASVQGRIALGRRAGARVWRLGHDPEAPWVASIGPRQAHLDGFDLHANRCVSATDRARLERLCRYLLRPPVAQDRLRLTGDGHSLLKLKNQWADGTGHLLFEPLELLEKLAALTPRPRVNLVLYHGVLAPHACWRHRAVAYEDSGSLRETPAAESEARGVSEVQNGDSGKPRYWAWADLMRRAFDLDVLACPRCGGRMRLIATIEDPAVIRRLLDHLGLPTGPSDPCPSRPPPGRVADLFSDIPA
;
A
#
# COMPACT_ATOMS: atom_id res chain seq x y z
N MET A 1 -20.98 0.37 12.18
CA MET A 1 -22.37 0.88 12.02
C MET A 1 -22.55 1.02 10.54
N THR A 2 -23.39 0.20 9.91
CA THR A 2 -23.74 0.49 8.51
C THR A 2 -24.59 1.77 8.49
N LEU A 3 -24.59 2.51 7.38
CA LEU A 3 -25.47 3.68 7.22
C LEU A 3 -26.94 3.36 7.54
N ASN A 4 -27.36 2.10 7.32
CA ASN A 4 -28.68 1.62 7.68
C ASN A 4 -28.89 1.47 9.19
N GLN A 5 -27.88 1.03 9.95
CA GLN A 5 -27.94 1.03 11.42
C GLN A 5 -27.99 2.47 11.96
N ALA A 6 -27.29 3.40 11.32
CA ALA A 6 -27.35 4.83 11.68
C ALA A 6 -28.72 5.44 11.47
N ARG A 7 -29.33 5.21 10.31
CA ARG A 7 -30.70 5.64 10.04
C ARG A 7 -31.70 5.04 11.04
N ARG A 8 -31.56 3.76 11.40
CA ARG A 8 -32.42 3.10 12.41
C ARG A 8 -32.25 3.68 13.81
N ALA A 9 -31.08 4.20 14.14
CA ALA A 9 -30.80 4.87 15.40
C ALA A 9 -31.18 6.38 15.37
N GLY A 10 -31.87 6.84 14.32
CA GLY A 10 -32.29 8.25 14.18
C GLY A 10 -31.16 9.21 13.76
N ILE A 11 -30.00 8.69 13.35
CA ILE A 11 -28.88 9.52 12.91
C ILE A 11 -29.01 9.74 11.39
N GLY A 12 -29.46 10.93 11.02
CA GLY A 12 -29.54 11.42 9.63
C GLY A 12 -28.17 11.78 9.07
N ASP A 13 -28.03 11.69 7.74
CA ASP A 13 -26.88 12.19 6.97
C ASP A 13 -25.49 11.77 7.46
N GLY A 14 -25.40 10.63 8.13
CA GLY A 14 -24.13 10.10 8.61
C GLY A 14 -23.24 9.58 7.47
N TYR A 15 -21.92 9.71 7.64
CA TYR A 15 -20.91 9.18 6.73
C TYR A 15 -19.97 8.22 7.46
N THR A 16 -19.76 7.03 6.89
CA THR A 16 -18.72 6.10 7.35
C THR A 16 -17.36 6.52 6.79
N SER A 17 -16.30 5.82 7.19
CA SER A 17 -15.01 5.97 6.53
C SER A 17 -14.17 4.71 6.61
N THR A 18 -13.37 4.50 5.56
CA THR A 18 -12.42 3.39 5.48
C THR A 18 -11.11 3.81 4.85
N LEU A 19 -10.06 3.07 5.20
CA LEU A 19 -8.78 3.04 4.49
C LEU A 19 -8.57 1.62 3.99
N THR A 20 -8.45 1.43 2.69
CA THR A 20 -8.20 0.13 2.07
C THR A 20 -6.79 0.08 1.50
N VAL A 21 -6.04 -0.95 1.85
CA VAL A 21 -4.76 -1.28 1.23
C VAL A 21 -4.94 -2.53 0.36
N ILE A 22 -4.61 -2.40 -0.91
CA ILE A 22 -4.64 -3.50 -1.89
C ILE A 22 -3.25 -4.16 -1.87
N GLN A 23 -3.20 -5.37 -1.33
CA GLN A 23 -2.00 -6.21 -1.42
C GLN A 23 -2.10 -7.11 -2.64
N ARG A 24 -0.96 -7.31 -3.32
CA ARG A 24 -0.87 -8.16 -4.53
C ARG A 24 -0.08 -9.44 -4.29
N PHE A 25 0.31 -9.73 -3.06
CA PHE A 25 1.20 -10.85 -2.75
C PHE A 25 0.61 -11.77 -1.69
N GLY A 26 0.73 -13.08 -1.90
CA GLY A 26 0.45 -14.09 -0.89
C GLY A 26 1.67 -14.39 -0.03
N GLY A 27 1.46 -15.17 1.04
CA GLY A 27 2.56 -15.65 1.89
C GLY A 27 3.59 -16.49 1.13
N GLY A 28 3.18 -17.09 0.01
CA GLY A 28 4.02 -17.92 -0.86
C GLY A 28 4.83 -17.15 -1.92
N LEU A 29 4.90 -15.83 -1.82
CA LEU A 29 5.40 -14.94 -2.87
C LEU A 29 4.69 -15.12 -4.23
N ASN A 30 3.44 -15.55 -4.19
CA ASN A 30 2.57 -15.68 -5.36
C ASN A 30 1.72 -14.42 -5.55
N LEU A 31 1.31 -14.15 -6.78
CA LEU A 31 0.35 -13.08 -7.09
C LEU A 31 -0.99 -13.43 -6.44
N ASN A 32 -1.39 -12.61 -5.47
CA ASN A 32 -2.66 -12.74 -4.75
C ASN A 32 -3.20 -11.35 -4.43
N VAL A 33 -4.17 -10.88 -5.22
CA VAL A 33 -4.80 -9.58 -5.04
C VAL A 33 -5.89 -9.70 -3.98
N HIS A 34 -5.68 -9.05 -2.85
CA HIS A 34 -6.63 -9.04 -1.74
C HIS A 34 -6.63 -7.70 -1.02
N PHE A 35 -7.74 -7.43 -0.32
CA PHE A 35 -8.03 -6.13 0.24
C PHE A 35 -7.96 -6.21 1.76
N HIS A 36 -7.10 -5.40 2.37
CA HIS A 36 -7.18 -5.14 3.80
C HIS A 36 -7.83 -3.79 4.00
N THR A 37 -8.87 -3.73 4.83
CA THR A 37 -9.60 -2.47 5.05
C THR A 37 -9.67 -2.16 6.53
N LEU A 38 -9.12 -1.01 6.92
CA LEU A 38 -9.42 -0.37 8.19
C LEU A 38 -10.77 0.33 8.06
N VAL A 39 -11.70 -0.07 8.91
CA VAL A 39 -13.04 0.53 8.98
C VAL A 39 -13.10 1.31 10.28
N LEU A 40 -13.59 2.56 10.21
CA LEU A 40 -13.99 3.25 11.44
C LEU A 40 -15.32 2.66 11.89
N ASP A 41 -15.35 2.11 13.11
CA ASP A 41 -16.48 1.36 13.66
C ASP A 41 -17.64 2.29 14.07
N GLY A 42 -18.17 3.08 13.13
CA GLY A 42 -19.17 4.09 13.40
C GLY A 42 -19.43 5.01 12.20
N VAL A 43 -20.20 6.06 12.44
CA VAL A 43 -20.48 7.12 11.48
C VAL A 43 -20.15 8.48 12.06
N PHE A 44 -19.69 9.40 11.22
CA PHE A 44 -19.70 10.82 11.54
C PHE A 44 -21.04 11.41 11.12
N ALA A 45 -21.64 12.24 11.95
CA ALA A 45 -22.80 13.06 11.58
C ALA A 45 -22.72 14.41 12.28
N GLU A 46 -23.33 15.43 11.68
CA GLU A 46 -23.48 16.73 12.33
C GLU A 46 -24.59 16.67 13.38
N THR A 47 -24.34 17.29 14.53
CA THR A 47 -25.34 17.51 15.57
C THR A 47 -26.24 18.68 15.19
N GLU A 48 -27.37 18.83 15.87
CA GLU A 48 -28.27 20.00 15.72
C GLU A 48 -27.54 21.33 15.95
N THR A 49 -26.50 21.31 16.79
CA THR A 49 -25.62 22.47 17.07
C THR A 49 -24.54 22.71 16.00
N GLY A 50 -24.54 21.95 14.90
CA GLY A 50 -23.56 22.06 13.81
C GLY A 50 -22.20 21.43 14.09
N SER A 51 -21.99 20.77 15.23
CA SER A 51 -20.73 20.10 15.57
C SER A 51 -20.63 18.71 14.93
N LEU A 52 -19.44 18.29 14.50
CA LEU A 52 -19.25 16.96 13.90
C LEU A 52 -19.00 15.92 15.00
N ARG A 53 -19.86 14.92 15.11
CA ARG A 53 -19.79 13.88 16.14
C ARG A 53 -19.59 12.50 15.52
N PHE A 54 -18.76 11.69 16.16
CA PHE A 54 -18.63 10.26 15.84
C PHE A 54 -19.59 9.43 16.70
N TYR A 55 -20.40 8.60 16.04
CA TYR A 55 -21.35 7.68 16.64
C TYR A 55 -20.82 6.26 16.46
N GLN A 56 -20.31 5.68 17.55
CA GLN A 56 -19.73 4.36 17.56
C GLN A 56 -20.79 3.26 17.40
N ALA A 57 -20.41 2.20 16.69
CA ALA A 57 -21.20 1.01 16.50
C ALA A 57 -20.83 -0.11 17.47
N PRO A 58 -21.74 -1.05 17.72
CA PRO A 58 -21.33 -2.36 18.21
C PRO A 58 -20.47 -3.10 17.17
N PRO A 59 -19.59 -4.02 17.61
CA PRO A 59 -18.87 -4.91 16.71
C PRO A 59 -19.86 -5.79 15.91
N PRO A 60 -19.52 -6.20 14.68
CA PRO A 60 -20.41 -7.05 13.88
C PRO A 60 -20.53 -8.44 14.49
N SER A 61 -21.70 -9.08 14.35
CA SER A 61 -21.87 -10.49 14.67
C SER A 61 -21.33 -11.41 13.56
N ASP A 62 -21.11 -12.69 13.88
CA ASP A 62 -20.69 -13.70 12.88
C ASP A 62 -21.69 -13.79 11.72
N GLU A 63 -22.98 -13.72 12.03
CA GLU A 63 -24.05 -13.74 11.04
C GLU A 63 -24.04 -12.50 10.14
N GLU A 64 -23.74 -11.31 10.69
CA GLU A 64 -23.55 -10.10 9.89
C GLU A 64 -22.33 -10.19 8.96
N VAL A 65 -21.22 -10.78 9.43
CA VAL A 65 -20.03 -11.03 8.60
C VAL A 65 -20.34 -12.00 7.46
N ALA A 66 -21.06 -13.09 7.74
CA ALA A 66 -21.48 -14.05 6.73
C ALA A 66 -22.41 -13.40 5.66
N ARG A 67 -23.41 -12.61 6.10
CA ARG A 67 -24.27 -11.86 5.17
C ARG A 67 -23.51 -10.85 4.32
N LEU A 68 -22.52 -10.17 4.92
CA LEU A 68 -21.67 -9.24 4.20
C LEU A 68 -20.85 -9.95 3.12
N LEU A 69 -20.27 -11.11 3.44
CA LEU A 69 -19.54 -11.94 2.47
C LEU A 69 -20.42 -12.35 1.29
N THR A 70 -21.65 -12.81 1.54
CA THR A 70 -22.64 -13.13 0.48
C THR A 70 -22.90 -11.93 -0.42
N THR A 71 -23.01 -10.73 0.16
CA THR A 71 -23.21 -9.47 -0.58
C THR A 71 -21.99 -9.12 -1.43
N ILE A 72 -20.78 -9.25 -0.87
CA ILE A 72 -19.51 -9.00 -1.58
C ILE A 72 -19.39 -9.96 -2.76
N ARG A 73 -19.56 -11.26 -2.54
CA ARG A 73 -19.53 -12.29 -3.60
C ARG A 73 -20.49 -11.95 -4.72
N ALA A 74 -21.76 -11.64 -4.40
CA ALA A 74 -22.75 -11.30 -5.42
C ALA A 74 -22.35 -10.05 -6.23
N ARG A 75 -21.79 -9.02 -5.57
CA ARG A 75 -21.33 -7.79 -6.24
C ARG A 75 -20.12 -8.03 -7.12
N VAL A 76 -19.15 -8.81 -6.65
CA VAL A 76 -17.95 -9.16 -7.43
C VAL A 76 -18.34 -9.97 -8.65
N ARG A 77 -19.19 -11.00 -8.51
CA ARG A 77 -19.68 -11.78 -9.66
C ARG A 77 -20.39 -10.89 -10.68
N ARG A 78 -21.28 -9.99 -10.24
CA ARG A 78 -21.93 -9.02 -11.14
C ARG A 78 -20.94 -8.08 -11.82
N LEU A 79 -19.89 -7.66 -11.13
CA LEU A 79 -18.83 -6.86 -11.72
C LEU A 79 -18.09 -7.64 -12.81
N LEU A 80 -17.69 -8.88 -12.53
CA LEU A 80 -17.03 -9.75 -13.51
C LEU A 80 -17.89 -9.99 -14.75
N HIS A 81 -19.18 -10.32 -14.56
CA HIS A 81 -20.14 -10.44 -15.68
C HIS A 81 -20.22 -9.15 -16.52
N ARG A 82 -20.32 -7.97 -15.88
CA ARG A 82 -20.36 -6.68 -16.60
C ARG A 82 -19.09 -6.39 -17.39
N HIS A 83 -17.96 -6.97 -17.00
CA HIS A 83 -16.69 -6.85 -17.71
C HIS A 83 -16.42 -8.01 -18.69
N GLY A 84 -17.36 -8.94 -18.86
CA GLY A 84 -17.18 -10.12 -19.73
C GLY A 84 -16.19 -11.15 -19.19
N LEU A 85 -15.86 -11.12 -17.89
CA LEU A 85 -14.87 -11.99 -17.25
C LEU A 85 -15.51 -13.11 -16.42
N ALA A 86 -16.77 -13.45 -16.69
CA ALA A 86 -17.47 -14.52 -15.99
C ALA A 86 -17.28 -15.87 -16.71
N ASP A 87 -17.65 -16.96 -16.02
CA ASP A 87 -17.36 -18.37 -16.34
C ASP A 87 -17.91 -18.92 -17.69
N ASP A 88 -18.18 -18.10 -18.70
CA ASP A 88 -18.44 -18.56 -20.07
C ASP A 88 -17.09 -18.65 -20.81
N ALA A 89 -16.55 -19.87 -20.83
CA ALA A 89 -15.26 -20.21 -21.47
C ALA A 89 -15.19 -19.82 -22.96
N ASP A 90 -16.34 -19.68 -23.63
CA ASP A 90 -16.43 -19.41 -25.07
C ASP A 90 -16.41 -17.91 -25.44
N LEU A 91 -16.46 -17.01 -24.45
CA LEU A 91 -16.55 -15.55 -24.67
C LEU A 91 -15.53 -14.74 -23.86
N THR A 92 -14.47 -15.37 -23.34
CA THR A 92 -13.45 -14.63 -22.58
C THR A 92 -12.78 -13.60 -23.52
N PRO A 93 -12.90 -12.29 -23.25
CA PRO A 93 -12.26 -11.28 -24.07
C PRO A 93 -10.74 -11.48 -24.05
N PRO A 94 -10.03 -11.07 -25.12
CA PRO A 94 -8.57 -11.14 -25.13
C PRO A 94 -8.03 -10.42 -23.89
N ASP A 95 -7.10 -11.07 -23.18
CA ASP A 95 -6.49 -10.51 -21.98
C ASP A 95 -5.73 -9.23 -22.37
N PRO A 96 -6.15 -8.04 -21.93
CA PRO A 96 -5.48 -6.80 -22.28
C PRO A 96 -4.01 -6.78 -21.83
N LEU A 97 -3.67 -7.52 -20.75
CA LEU A 97 -2.29 -7.66 -20.33
C LEU A 97 -1.48 -8.50 -21.32
N ALA A 98 -2.08 -9.50 -21.97
CA ALA A 98 -1.42 -10.30 -22.99
C ALA A 98 -1.18 -9.50 -24.28
N GLU A 99 -2.08 -8.56 -24.62
CA GLU A 99 -1.88 -7.61 -25.73
C GLU A 99 -0.72 -6.64 -25.45
N GLU A 100 -0.59 -6.15 -24.21
CA GLU A 100 0.53 -5.30 -23.80
C GLU A 100 1.85 -6.09 -23.67
N SER A 101 1.81 -7.28 -23.07
CA SER A 101 2.98 -8.11 -22.81
C SER A 101 2.60 -9.57 -22.53
N LEU A 102 2.78 -10.43 -23.53
CA LEU A 102 2.59 -11.87 -23.38
C LEU A 102 3.43 -12.47 -22.24
N ALA A 103 4.66 -11.97 -22.05
CA ALA A 103 5.54 -12.41 -20.97
C ALA A 103 4.97 -12.08 -19.58
N LEU A 104 4.51 -10.84 -19.35
CA LEU A 104 3.94 -10.45 -18.06
C LEU A 104 2.60 -11.16 -17.78
N ALA A 105 1.78 -11.40 -18.81
CA ALA A 105 0.57 -12.19 -18.70
C ALA A 105 0.88 -13.64 -18.26
N GLY A 106 1.83 -14.29 -18.92
CA GLY A 106 2.29 -15.65 -18.57
C GLY A 106 2.88 -15.74 -17.16
N ILE A 107 3.73 -14.78 -16.78
CA ILE A 107 4.29 -14.66 -15.43
C ILE A 107 3.18 -14.49 -14.38
N SER A 108 2.20 -13.63 -14.65
CA SER A 108 1.08 -13.37 -13.73
C SER A 108 0.21 -14.62 -13.57
N ALA A 109 -0.15 -15.29 -14.66
CA ALA A 109 -0.95 -16.51 -14.66
C ALA A 109 -0.24 -17.65 -13.89
N ALA A 110 1.04 -17.90 -14.17
CA ALA A 110 1.82 -18.90 -13.45
C ALA A 110 1.94 -18.55 -11.96
N SER A 111 2.13 -17.28 -11.63
CA SER A 111 2.22 -16.81 -10.25
C SER A 111 0.94 -17.07 -9.46
N VAL A 112 -0.24 -16.78 -10.02
CA VAL A 112 -1.55 -17.09 -9.39
C VAL A 112 -1.68 -18.59 -9.09
N GLN A 113 -1.20 -19.45 -9.99
CA GLN A 113 -1.26 -20.90 -9.84
C GLN A 113 -0.14 -21.50 -8.96
N GLY A 114 0.76 -20.68 -8.43
CA GLY A 114 1.92 -21.14 -7.67
C GLY A 114 2.96 -21.90 -8.51
N ARG A 115 3.01 -21.61 -9.82
CA ARG A 115 3.92 -22.22 -10.81
C ARG A 115 5.01 -21.26 -11.27
N ILE A 116 6.08 -21.80 -11.82
CA ILE A 116 7.17 -21.06 -12.46
C ILE A 116 6.81 -20.76 -13.91
N ALA A 117 7.08 -19.56 -14.42
CA ALA A 117 6.80 -19.17 -15.80
C ALA A 117 8.00 -19.33 -16.74
N LEU A 118 9.19 -19.00 -16.26
CA LEU A 118 10.41 -18.83 -17.04
C LEU A 118 11.48 -19.85 -16.65
N GLY A 119 12.45 -20.03 -17.55
CA GLY A 119 13.62 -20.86 -17.30
C GLY A 119 13.35 -22.37 -17.39
N ARG A 120 14.33 -23.16 -16.93
CA ARG A 120 14.33 -24.63 -17.11
C ARG A 120 13.19 -25.33 -16.41
N ARG A 121 12.63 -24.70 -15.37
CA ARG A 121 11.56 -25.23 -14.53
C ARG A 121 10.19 -24.62 -14.85
N ALA A 122 10.02 -23.98 -16.01
CA ALA A 122 8.73 -23.48 -16.45
C ALA A 122 7.62 -24.55 -16.32
N GLY A 123 6.49 -24.15 -15.74
CA GLY A 123 5.37 -25.03 -15.41
C GLY A 123 5.49 -25.78 -14.09
N ALA A 124 6.68 -25.91 -13.50
CA ALA A 124 6.87 -26.58 -12.21
C ALA A 124 6.32 -25.76 -11.03
N ARG A 125 6.11 -26.40 -9.88
CA ARG A 125 5.77 -25.70 -8.63
C ARG A 125 7.02 -25.15 -7.93
N VAL A 126 6.83 -24.06 -7.18
CA VAL A 126 7.86 -23.52 -6.28
C VAL A 126 8.30 -24.59 -5.28
N TRP A 127 9.60 -24.69 -5.03
CA TRP A 127 10.12 -25.62 -4.02
C TRP A 127 9.76 -25.13 -2.61
N ARG A 128 9.17 -26.02 -1.83
CA ARG A 128 8.77 -25.78 -0.45
C ARG A 128 9.60 -26.65 0.48
N LEU A 129 10.37 -26.02 1.36
CA LEU A 129 11.22 -26.74 2.32
C LEU A 129 10.49 -26.88 3.65
N GLY A 130 10.45 -28.12 4.15
CA GLY A 130 9.70 -28.50 5.35
C GLY A 130 8.26 -28.93 5.08
N HIS A 131 7.84 -28.98 3.81
CA HIS A 131 6.50 -29.42 3.43
C HIS A 131 6.28 -30.89 3.82
N ASP A 132 5.31 -31.12 4.69
CA ASP A 132 4.74 -32.42 5.00
C ASP A 132 3.53 -32.67 4.09
N PRO A 133 3.59 -33.67 3.19
CA PRO A 133 2.49 -33.98 2.27
C PRO A 133 1.24 -34.51 2.99
N GLU A 134 1.38 -35.05 4.21
CA GLU A 134 0.27 -35.62 4.99
C GLU A 134 -0.30 -34.62 6.02
N ALA A 135 0.16 -33.37 5.97
CA ALA A 135 -0.31 -32.37 6.92
C ALA A 135 -1.81 -32.08 6.77
N PRO A 136 -2.55 -31.96 7.89
CA PRO A 136 -3.98 -31.71 7.86
C PRO A 136 -4.29 -30.32 7.30
N TRP A 137 -5.37 -30.24 6.52
CA TRP A 137 -5.87 -28.96 6.02
C TRP A 137 -6.46 -28.16 7.19
N VAL A 138 -5.90 -27.00 7.48
CA VAL A 138 -6.38 -26.13 8.56
C VAL A 138 -7.39 -25.14 7.99
N ALA A 139 -8.68 -25.40 8.23
CA ALA A 139 -9.70 -24.37 8.07
C ALA A 139 -9.50 -23.31 9.17
N SER A 140 -9.20 -22.06 8.79
CA SER A 140 -9.25 -20.95 9.75
C SER A 140 -10.71 -20.70 10.10
N ILE A 141 -11.17 -21.26 11.22
CA ILE A 141 -12.52 -21.04 11.76
C ILE A 141 -12.37 -20.29 13.09
N GLY A 142 -12.10 -18.99 12.97
CA GLY A 142 -12.11 -18.06 14.10
C GLY A 142 -13.43 -17.29 14.19
N PRO A 143 -13.71 -16.62 15.33
CA PRO A 143 -14.85 -15.71 15.42
C PRO A 143 -14.75 -14.62 14.35
N ARG A 144 -15.89 -14.19 13.81
CA ARG A 144 -16.04 -13.17 12.76
C ARG A 144 -15.22 -13.49 11.51
N GLN A 145 -15.20 -14.77 11.14
CA GLN A 145 -14.63 -15.27 9.90
C GLN A 145 -15.74 -15.96 9.10
N ALA A 146 -15.78 -15.70 7.80
CA ALA A 146 -16.71 -16.34 6.89
C ALA A 146 -15.97 -16.79 5.62
N HIS A 147 -16.38 -17.94 5.09
CA HIS A 147 -15.89 -18.51 3.84
C HIS A 147 -17.09 -18.88 2.96
N LEU A 148 -17.04 -18.53 1.67
CA LEU A 148 -18.09 -18.86 0.70
C LEU A 148 -17.53 -18.85 -0.73
N ASP A 149 -17.56 -19.99 -1.43
CA ASP A 149 -17.15 -20.15 -2.84
C ASP A 149 -15.79 -19.49 -3.17
N GLY A 150 -14.77 -19.74 -2.34
CA GLY A 150 -13.42 -19.18 -2.55
C GLY A 150 -13.28 -17.72 -2.14
N PHE A 151 -14.30 -17.10 -1.52
CA PHE A 151 -14.18 -15.81 -0.86
C PHE A 151 -13.99 -16.02 0.64
N ASP A 152 -13.01 -15.32 1.21
CA ASP A 152 -12.74 -15.28 2.65
C ASP A 152 -12.89 -13.85 3.18
N LEU A 153 -13.56 -13.70 4.32
CA LEU A 153 -13.69 -12.42 5.04
C LEU A 153 -13.36 -12.60 6.52
N HIS A 154 -12.36 -11.86 6.99
CA HIS A 154 -11.96 -11.82 8.39
C HIS A 154 -12.22 -10.42 8.98
N ALA A 155 -13.07 -10.33 10.01
CA ALA A 155 -13.49 -9.06 10.61
C ALA A 155 -13.30 -9.01 12.15
N ASN A 156 -12.48 -9.90 12.71
CA ASN A 156 -12.34 -10.03 14.17
C ASN A 156 -11.40 -9.01 14.82
N ARG A 157 -10.54 -8.35 14.04
CA ARG A 157 -9.50 -7.47 14.58
C ARG A 157 -10.08 -6.06 14.80
N CYS A 158 -10.03 -5.58 16.04
CA CYS A 158 -10.40 -4.22 16.41
C CYS A 158 -9.26 -3.59 17.22
N VAL A 159 -9.11 -2.27 17.12
CA VAL A 159 -8.10 -1.47 17.82
C VAL A 159 -8.79 -0.25 18.43
N SER A 160 -8.53 0.01 19.71
CA SER A 160 -9.06 1.19 20.41
C SER A 160 -8.52 2.48 19.81
N ALA A 161 -9.33 3.54 19.79
CA ALA A 161 -8.90 4.87 19.37
C ALA A 161 -7.73 5.43 20.20
N THR A 162 -7.61 5.01 21.46
CA THR A 162 -6.54 5.42 22.38
C THR A 162 -5.25 4.61 22.23
N ASP A 163 -5.30 3.44 21.59
CA ASP A 163 -4.13 2.56 21.44
C ASP A 163 -3.37 2.88 20.15
N ARG A 164 -2.67 4.01 20.17
CA ARG A 164 -1.91 4.53 19.02
C ARG A 164 -0.81 3.57 18.57
N ALA A 165 -0.14 2.90 19.52
CA ALA A 165 0.92 1.94 19.21
C ALA A 165 0.39 0.72 18.46
N ARG A 166 -0.77 0.17 18.86
CA ARG A 166 -1.38 -0.95 18.15
C ARG A 166 -1.94 -0.55 16.79
N LEU A 167 -2.51 0.65 16.67
CA LEU A 167 -2.95 1.19 15.39
C LEU A 167 -1.78 1.33 14.42
N GLU A 168 -0.65 1.86 14.90
CA GLU A 168 0.57 1.96 14.10
C GLU A 168 1.07 0.58 13.65
N ARG A 169 1.16 -0.40 14.55
CA ARG A 169 1.53 -1.78 14.18
C ARG A 169 0.61 -2.37 13.11
N LEU A 170 -0.70 -2.09 13.20
CA LEU A 170 -1.66 -2.53 12.20
C LEU A 170 -1.43 -1.83 10.85
N CYS A 171 -1.21 -0.51 10.84
CA CYS A 171 -0.83 0.25 9.65
C CYS A 171 0.46 -0.26 9.01
N ARG A 172 1.50 -0.54 9.80
CA ARG A 172 2.75 -1.16 9.33
C ARG A 172 2.50 -2.53 8.70
N TYR A 173 1.65 -3.36 9.33
CA TYR A 173 1.26 -4.66 8.79
C TYR A 173 0.53 -4.54 7.44
N LEU A 174 -0.37 -3.57 7.31
CA LEU A 174 -1.15 -3.29 6.09
C LEU A 174 -0.24 -2.84 4.94
N LEU A 175 0.68 -1.92 5.23
CA LEU A 175 1.56 -1.28 4.25
C LEU A 175 2.86 -2.07 4.00
N ARG A 176 2.98 -3.29 4.54
CA ARG A 176 4.22 -4.07 4.44
C ARG A 176 4.57 -4.40 2.97
N PRO A 177 5.86 -4.41 2.62
CA PRO A 177 6.30 -4.91 1.33
C PRO A 177 6.10 -6.43 1.20
N PRO A 178 6.08 -6.98 -0.03
CA PRO A 178 5.93 -8.42 -0.27
C PRO A 178 7.06 -9.25 0.35
N VAL A 179 8.29 -8.72 0.33
CA VAL A 179 9.51 -9.38 0.82
C VAL A 179 10.22 -8.45 1.80
N ALA A 180 10.72 -9.04 2.89
CA ALA A 180 11.66 -8.34 3.78
C ALA A 180 13.06 -8.85 3.45
N GLN A 181 14.03 -7.95 3.30
CA GLN A 181 15.37 -8.29 2.83
C GLN A 181 16.05 -9.34 3.72
N ASP A 182 15.88 -9.26 5.05
CA ASP A 182 16.47 -10.20 6.00
C ASP A 182 15.95 -11.64 5.88
N ARG A 183 14.81 -11.83 5.21
CA ARG A 183 14.24 -13.16 4.93
C ARG A 183 14.78 -13.77 3.65
N LEU A 184 15.50 -13.01 2.82
CA LEU A 184 16.05 -13.48 1.55
C LEU A 184 17.56 -13.75 1.69
N ARG A 185 18.01 -14.92 1.24
CA ARG A 185 19.43 -15.31 1.26
C ARG A 185 19.80 -16.00 -0.04
N LEU A 186 21.03 -15.77 -0.51
CA LEU A 186 21.62 -16.58 -1.57
C LEU A 186 22.31 -17.79 -0.94
N THR A 187 22.01 -18.98 -1.42
CA THR A 187 22.62 -20.23 -0.96
C THR A 187 23.97 -20.47 -1.65
N GLY A 188 24.79 -21.38 -1.12
CA GLY A 188 26.11 -21.68 -1.69
C GLY A 188 26.08 -22.27 -3.10
N ASP A 189 24.95 -22.88 -3.46
CA ASP A 189 24.64 -23.43 -4.79
C ASP A 189 23.91 -22.44 -5.72
N GLY A 190 23.80 -21.17 -5.32
CA GLY A 190 23.30 -20.08 -6.18
C GLY A 190 21.77 -19.93 -6.23
N HIS A 191 21.03 -20.61 -5.37
CA HIS A 191 19.58 -20.45 -5.25
C HIS A 191 19.21 -19.29 -4.31
N SER A 192 18.04 -18.70 -4.56
CA SER A 192 17.42 -17.72 -3.68
C SER A 192 16.53 -18.43 -2.66
N LEU A 193 16.92 -18.42 -1.40
CA LEU A 193 16.15 -18.95 -0.27
C LEU A 193 15.35 -17.82 0.40
N LEU A 194 14.04 -17.98 0.46
CA LEU A 194 13.13 -17.08 1.16
C LEU A 194 12.58 -17.77 2.42
N LYS A 195 12.86 -17.22 3.60
CA LYS A 195 12.24 -17.62 4.86
C LYS A 195 10.82 -17.07 4.95
N LEU A 196 9.85 -17.92 5.24
CA LEU A 196 8.45 -17.51 5.45
C LEU A 196 8.32 -16.74 6.77
N LYS A 197 7.33 -15.82 6.84
CA LYS A 197 7.07 -15.06 8.07
C LYS A 197 6.78 -16.00 9.24
N ASN A 198 5.83 -16.90 9.01
CA ASN A 198 5.44 -17.96 9.91
C ASN A 198 5.57 -19.26 9.13
N GLN A 199 5.95 -20.33 9.81
CA GLN A 199 5.82 -21.67 9.28
C GLN A 199 4.34 -21.93 8.93
N TRP A 200 4.10 -22.52 7.77
CA TRP A 200 2.76 -22.92 7.38
C TRP A 200 2.31 -24.16 8.16
N ALA A 201 1.00 -24.42 8.15
CA ALA A 201 0.44 -25.58 8.81
C ALA A 201 1.02 -26.91 8.29
N ASP A 202 1.47 -26.93 7.03
CA ASP A 202 2.12 -28.08 6.41
C ASP A 202 3.63 -28.17 6.70
N GLY A 203 4.13 -27.47 7.71
CA GLY A 203 5.55 -27.49 8.08
C GLY A 203 6.45 -26.66 7.15
N THR A 204 5.93 -26.13 6.03
CA THR A 204 6.75 -25.31 5.12
C THR A 204 7.27 -24.07 5.85
N GLY A 205 8.59 -23.93 5.94
CA GLY A 205 9.25 -22.79 6.57
C GLY A 205 10.01 -21.90 5.59
N HIS A 206 10.37 -22.44 4.42
CA HIS A 206 11.15 -21.72 3.42
C HIS A 206 10.68 -22.06 2.00
N LEU A 207 10.90 -21.12 1.09
CA LEU A 207 10.75 -21.29 -0.35
C LEU A 207 12.13 -21.19 -1.00
N LEU A 208 12.39 -22.02 -1.99
CA LEU A 208 13.64 -22.01 -2.75
C LEU A 208 13.34 -21.71 -4.22
N PHE A 209 14.14 -20.83 -4.80
CA PHE A 209 13.99 -20.36 -6.18
C PHE A 209 15.35 -20.39 -6.91
N GLU A 210 15.36 -20.66 -8.20
CA GLU A 210 16.44 -20.17 -9.06
C GLU A 210 16.39 -18.61 -9.10
N PRO A 211 17.50 -17.90 -9.35
CA PRO A 211 17.49 -16.43 -9.38
C PRO A 211 16.46 -15.83 -10.34
N LEU A 212 16.29 -16.43 -11.53
CA LEU A 212 15.28 -15.99 -12.49
C LEU A 212 13.85 -16.26 -11.98
N GLU A 213 13.63 -17.39 -11.30
CA GLU A 213 12.34 -17.72 -10.68
C GLU A 213 11.94 -16.69 -9.61
N LEU A 214 12.89 -16.18 -8.83
CA LEU A 214 12.60 -15.09 -7.89
C LEU A 214 12.21 -13.80 -8.62
N LEU A 215 12.95 -13.44 -9.67
CA LEU A 215 12.69 -12.21 -10.44
C LEU A 215 11.31 -12.21 -11.10
N GLU A 216 10.87 -13.33 -11.68
CA GLU A 216 9.51 -13.42 -12.23
C GLU A 216 8.43 -13.27 -11.14
N LYS A 217 8.65 -13.78 -9.92
CA LYS A 217 7.71 -13.57 -8.81
C LYS A 217 7.63 -12.09 -8.48
N LEU A 218 8.75 -11.42 -8.32
CA LEU A 218 8.78 -9.97 -8.04
C LEU A 218 8.13 -9.15 -9.17
N ALA A 219 8.34 -9.53 -10.43
CA ALA A 219 7.70 -8.90 -11.58
C ALA A 219 6.17 -9.02 -11.49
N ALA A 220 5.62 -10.21 -11.19
CA ALA A 220 4.18 -10.43 -11.04
C ALA A 220 3.54 -9.57 -9.93
N LEU A 221 4.29 -9.34 -8.85
CA LEU A 221 3.81 -8.58 -7.69
C LEU A 221 3.83 -7.07 -7.89
N THR A 222 4.62 -6.59 -8.85
CA THR A 222 4.78 -5.16 -9.12
C THR A 222 3.45 -4.60 -9.67
N PRO A 223 2.84 -3.60 -9.01
CA PRO A 223 1.61 -3.00 -9.51
C PRO A 223 1.87 -2.27 -10.83
N ARG A 224 0.83 -2.18 -11.67
CA ARG A 224 0.90 -1.34 -12.86
C ARG A 224 1.19 0.12 -12.46
N PRO A 225 1.95 0.87 -13.28
CA PRO A 225 2.16 2.28 -13.03
C PRO A 225 0.84 3.02 -12.81
N ARG A 226 0.86 4.03 -11.93
CA ARG A 226 -0.27 4.93 -11.65
C ARG A 226 -1.48 4.27 -10.95
N VAL A 227 -1.35 3.03 -10.49
CA VAL A 227 -2.38 2.38 -9.66
C VAL A 227 -2.17 2.72 -8.19
N ASN A 228 -3.17 3.36 -7.58
CA ASN A 228 -3.18 3.61 -6.15
C ASN A 228 -3.50 2.31 -5.39
N LEU A 229 -2.58 1.88 -4.52
CA LEU A 229 -2.79 0.72 -3.65
C LEU A 229 -3.34 1.10 -2.28
N VAL A 230 -3.34 2.38 -1.92
CA VAL A 230 -3.94 2.90 -0.69
C VAL A 230 -5.11 3.80 -1.08
N LEU A 231 -6.32 3.39 -0.70
CA LEU A 231 -7.56 4.06 -1.04
C LEU A 231 -8.25 4.55 0.22
N TYR A 232 -8.66 5.82 0.21
CA TYR A 232 -9.41 6.42 1.30
C TYR A 232 -10.85 6.68 0.87
N HIS A 233 -11.82 6.28 1.70
CA HIS A 233 -13.24 6.42 1.40
C HIS A 233 -13.98 7.17 2.52
N GLY A 234 -15.11 7.77 2.17
CA GLY A 234 -15.96 8.51 3.10
C GLY A 234 -15.22 9.72 3.68
N VAL A 235 -15.35 9.96 4.98
CA VAL A 235 -14.77 11.15 5.62
C VAL A 235 -13.24 11.26 5.49
N LEU A 236 -12.54 10.12 5.35
CA LEU A 236 -11.09 10.10 5.09
C LEU A 236 -10.72 10.32 3.62
N ALA A 237 -11.65 10.40 2.67
CA ALA A 237 -11.32 10.67 1.27
C ALA A 237 -10.74 12.09 1.09
N PRO A 238 -9.73 12.31 0.22
CA PRO A 238 -9.00 13.58 0.14
C PRO A 238 -9.85 14.84 -0.01
N HIS A 239 -10.97 14.76 -0.71
CA HIS A 239 -11.89 15.88 -0.98
C HIS A 239 -13.21 15.78 -0.20
N ALA A 240 -13.31 14.93 0.83
CA ALA A 240 -14.52 14.86 1.64
C ALA A 240 -14.74 16.16 2.41
N CYS A 241 -15.95 16.71 2.36
CA CYS A 241 -16.32 17.99 2.99
C CYS A 241 -15.95 18.04 4.47
N TRP A 242 -16.18 16.95 5.21
CA TRP A 242 -15.90 16.85 6.64
C TRP A 242 -14.47 16.41 6.99
N ARG A 243 -13.61 16.13 6.01
CA ARG A 243 -12.24 15.64 6.26
C ARG A 243 -11.46 16.59 7.17
N HIS A 244 -11.54 17.89 6.91
CA HIS A 244 -10.79 18.90 7.66
C HIS A 244 -11.23 19.02 9.13
N ARG A 245 -12.45 18.55 9.46
CA ARG A 245 -13.00 18.54 10.83
C ARG A 245 -12.75 17.21 11.54
N ALA A 246 -12.71 16.11 10.79
CA ALA A 246 -12.55 14.77 11.33
C ALA A 246 -11.09 14.32 11.45
N VAL A 247 -10.21 14.83 10.57
CA VAL A 247 -8.78 14.52 10.59
C VAL A 247 -8.06 15.67 11.25
N ALA A 248 -7.56 15.43 12.46
CA ALA A 248 -6.59 16.30 13.08
C ALA A 248 -5.31 16.26 12.24
N TYR A 249 -5.08 17.31 11.45
CA TYR A 249 -3.72 17.67 11.13
C TYR A 249 -3.22 18.37 12.39
N GLU A 250 -2.22 17.81 13.08
CA GLU A 250 -1.44 18.65 13.98
C GLU A 250 -1.02 19.85 13.13
N ASP A 251 -1.47 21.02 13.55
CA ASP A 251 -1.14 22.25 12.86
C ASP A 251 0.38 22.30 12.95
N SER A 252 1.07 21.99 11.85
CA SER A 252 2.51 22.22 11.70
C SER A 252 2.74 23.74 11.60
N GLY A 253 2.15 24.49 12.53
CA GLY A 253 2.23 25.92 12.72
C GLY A 253 3.55 26.33 13.37
N SER A 254 4.40 25.40 13.79
CA SER A 254 5.74 25.71 14.30
C SER A 254 6.86 25.65 13.26
N LEU A 255 6.57 25.33 11.99
CA LEU A 255 7.58 25.25 10.93
C LEU A 255 7.48 26.37 9.89
N ARG A 256 6.60 27.35 10.10
CA ARG A 256 6.56 28.59 9.34
C ARG A 256 7.16 29.71 10.17
N GLU A 257 8.45 29.61 10.46
CA GLU A 257 9.25 30.84 10.48
C GLU A 257 9.40 31.26 9.02
N THR A 258 8.51 32.13 8.56
CA THR A 258 8.85 33.01 7.44
C THR A 258 10.06 33.82 7.87
N PRO A 259 11.24 33.71 7.23
CA PRO A 259 12.21 34.77 7.35
C PRO A 259 11.53 36.00 6.76
N ALA A 260 11.43 37.07 7.55
CA ALA A 260 11.20 38.40 7.01
C ALA A 260 12.35 38.67 6.03
N ALA A 261 12.09 38.45 4.75
CA ALA A 261 12.94 38.90 3.66
C ALA A 261 12.05 39.77 2.79
N GLU A 262 12.26 41.08 2.94
CA GLU A 262 11.78 42.13 2.06
C GLU A 262 12.02 41.69 0.60
N SER A 263 10.94 41.36 -0.10
CA SER A 263 10.94 41.25 -1.55
C SER A 263 10.22 42.48 -2.06
N GLU A 264 10.98 43.55 -2.31
CA GLU A 264 10.56 44.59 -3.23
C GLU A 264 10.32 43.96 -4.62
N ALA A 265 9.06 43.71 -4.94
CA ALA A 265 8.60 43.60 -6.31
C ALA A 265 7.34 44.46 -6.44
N ARG A 266 7.52 45.55 -7.19
CA ARG A 266 6.55 46.62 -7.43
C ARG A 266 5.23 46.08 -8.01
N GLY A 267 4.14 46.43 -7.31
CA GLY A 267 2.78 46.76 -7.73
C GLY A 267 2.19 46.25 -9.05
N VAL A 268 1.04 45.56 -8.94
CA VAL A 268 -0.25 46.06 -9.45
C VAL A 268 -1.34 45.69 -8.43
N SER A 269 -2.20 46.66 -8.11
CA SER A 269 -3.19 46.66 -7.03
C SER A 269 -4.50 45.94 -7.37
N GLU A 270 -5.05 45.30 -6.32
CA GLU A 270 -6.47 45.08 -5.97
C GLU A 270 -7.42 44.31 -6.91
N VAL A 271 -7.99 43.21 -6.40
CA VAL A 271 -9.38 43.21 -5.87
C VAL A 271 -9.44 42.26 -4.67
N GLN A 272 -9.90 42.79 -3.52
CA GLN A 272 -10.28 42.01 -2.35
C GLN A 272 -11.62 41.31 -2.65
N ASN A 273 -11.63 39.98 -2.61
CA ASN A 273 -12.87 39.22 -2.44
C ASN A 273 -12.60 38.02 -1.54
N GLY A 274 -13.57 37.78 -0.65
CA GLY A 274 -13.52 36.80 0.42
C GLY A 274 -13.33 35.36 -0.03
N ASP A 275 -12.99 34.54 0.97
CA ASP A 275 -12.67 33.11 0.91
C ASP A 275 -11.28 32.78 0.34
N SER A 276 -10.24 32.92 1.17
CA SER A 276 -8.89 32.43 0.83
C SER A 276 -8.62 31.09 1.53
N GLY A 277 -9.24 30.04 0.99
CA GLY A 277 -8.71 28.69 1.14
C GLY A 277 -7.23 28.72 0.77
N LYS A 278 -6.35 28.64 1.77
CA LYS A 278 -4.89 28.72 1.60
C LYS A 278 -4.49 27.78 0.46
N PRO A 279 -3.85 28.26 -0.63
CA PRO A 279 -3.38 27.35 -1.67
C PRO A 279 -2.40 26.36 -1.03
N ARG A 280 -2.75 25.07 -1.06
CA ARG A 280 -1.92 23.97 -0.54
C ARG A 280 -0.77 23.68 -1.51
N TYR A 281 -0.02 24.70 -1.90
CA TYR A 281 1.25 24.47 -2.59
C TYR A 281 2.25 23.98 -1.54
N TRP A 282 2.58 22.70 -1.60
CA TRP A 282 3.66 22.12 -0.80
C TRP A 282 4.95 22.27 -1.61
N ALA A 283 5.99 22.86 -1.01
CA ALA A 283 7.30 22.79 -1.64
C ALA A 283 7.75 21.33 -1.71
N TRP A 284 8.48 20.94 -2.75
CA TRP A 284 9.01 19.58 -2.88
C TRP A 284 9.78 19.13 -1.63
N ALA A 285 10.57 20.02 -1.03
CA ALA A 285 11.29 19.74 0.21
C ALA A 285 10.36 19.40 1.38
N ASP A 286 9.23 20.08 1.50
CA ASP A 286 8.23 19.80 2.55
C ASP A 286 7.55 18.45 2.31
N LEU A 287 7.31 18.09 1.04
CA LEU A 287 6.80 16.77 0.68
C LEU A 287 7.80 15.66 1.02
N MET A 288 9.09 15.87 0.74
CA MET A 288 10.14 14.88 1.08
C MET A 288 10.23 14.66 2.58
N ARG A 289 10.24 15.74 3.38
CA ARG A 289 10.25 15.62 4.84
C ARG A 289 8.98 14.95 5.35
N ARG A 290 7.82 15.29 4.79
CA ARG A 290 6.55 14.70 5.22
C ARG A 290 6.38 13.23 4.86
N ALA A 291 6.83 12.83 3.67
CA ALA A 291 6.61 11.49 3.14
C ALA A 291 7.71 10.50 3.56
N PHE A 292 8.95 10.97 3.67
CA PHE A 292 10.13 10.13 3.88
C PHE A 292 10.95 10.50 5.13
N ASP A 293 10.50 11.49 5.91
CA ASP A 293 11.26 12.07 7.03
C ASP A 293 12.67 12.54 6.62
N LEU A 294 12.79 12.98 5.36
CA LEU A 294 14.05 13.41 4.76
C LEU A 294 14.08 14.93 4.61
N ASP A 295 14.93 15.60 5.39
CA ASP A 295 15.18 17.04 5.22
C ASP A 295 16.23 17.30 4.12
N VAL A 296 15.77 17.34 2.87
CA VAL A 296 16.62 17.55 1.68
C VAL A 296 17.32 18.92 1.61
N LEU A 297 16.96 19.86 2.48
CA LEU A 297 17.58 21.18 2.56
C LEU A 297 18.50 21.34 3.78
N ALA A 298 18.71 20.29 4.57
CA ALA A 298 19.77 20.29 5.58
C ALA A 298 21.13 20.07 4.90
N CYS A 299 22.07 21.00 5.07
CA CYS A 299 23.40 20.84 4.49
C CYS A 299 24.18 19.74 5.23
N PRO A 300 24.64 18.67 4.54
CA PRO A 300 25.36 17.59 5.20
C PRO A 300 26.77 17.98 5.67
N ARG A 301 27.29 19.14 5.24
CA ARG A 301 28.64 19.61 5.58
C ARG A 301 28.69 20.50 6.81
N CYS A 302 27.72 21.43 6.94
CA CYS A 302 27.73 22.45 7.99
C CYS A 302 26.44 22.51 8.81
N GLY A 303 25.42 21.71 8.48
CA GLY A 303 24.12 21.75 9.16
C GLY A 303 23.25 22.99 8.82
N GLY A 304 23.76 23.93 8.03
CA GLY A 304 23.00 25.11 7.59
C GLY A 304 21.86 24.77 6.62
N ARG A 305 20.92 25.71 6.45
CA ARG A 305 19.77 25.55 5.53
C ARG A 305 20.18 25.86 4.09
N MET A 306 20.10 24.86 3.22
CA MET A 306 20.26 25.03 1.77
C MET A 306 19.01 25.67 1.17
N ARG A 307 19.18 26.42 0.07
CA ARG A 307 18.09 27.05 -0.69
C ARG A 307 18.08 26.50 -2.10
N LEU A 308 16.90 26.19 -2.62
CA LEU A 308 16.73 25.85 -4.04
C LEU A 308 17.05 27.09 -4.88
N ILE A 309 18.05 27.00 -5.75
CA ILE A 309 18.45 28.09 -6.64
C ILE A 309 17.76 27.95 -7.99
N ALA A 310 17.80 26.75 -8.58
CA ALA A 310 17.18 26.43 -9.86
C ALA A 310 16.94 24.92 -10.00
N THR A 311 15.95 24.56 -10.83
CA THR A 311 15.80 23.21 -11.38
C THR A 311 16.39 23.21 -12.77
N ILE A 312 17.33 22.29 -13.04
CA ILE A 312 17.98 22.18 -14.36
C ILE A 312 17.34 21.01 -15.11
N GLU A 313 16.68 21.30 -16.23
CA GLU A 313 15.97 20.31 -17.05
C GLU A 313 16.66 20.03 -18.39
N ASP A 314 17.58 20.89 -18.84
CA ASP A 314 18.31 20.72 -20.10
C ASP A 314 19.33 19.57 -19.99
N PRO A 315 19.20 18.48 -20.78
CA PRO A 315 20.11 17.34 -20.72
C PRO A 315 21.58 17.68 -20.95
N ALA A 316 21.90 18.65 -21.81
CA ALA A 316 23.27 19.05 -22.07
C ALA A 316 23.88 19.78 -20.87
N VAL A 317 23.10 20.62 -20.18
CA VAL A 317 23.54 21.30 -18.96
C VAL A 317 23.68 20.30 -17.81
N ILE A 318 22.73 19.38 -17.65
CA ILE A 318 22.79 18.31 -16.65
C ILE A 318 24.09 17.51 -16.82
N ARG A 319 24.42 17.07 -18.05
CA ARG A 319 25.67 16.34 -18.30
C ARG A 319 26.90 17.14 -17.90
N ARG A 320 27.00 18.40 -18.35
CA ARG A 320 28.14 19.26 -18.00
C ARG A 320 28.33 19.44 -16.49
N LEU A 321 27.23 19.59 -15.74
CA LEU A 321 27.26 19.71 -14.29
C LEU A 321 27.69 18.41 -13.62
N LEU A 322 27.12 17.28 -14.03
CA LEU A 322 27.48 15.97 -13.49
C LEU A 322 28.95 15.64 -13.80
N ASP A 323 29.43 15.87 -15.02
CA ASP A 323 30.84 15.69 -15.39
C ASP A 323 31.76 16.55 -14.51
N HIS A 324 31.41 17.82 -14.28
CA HIS A 324 32.17 18.72 -13.41
C HIS A 324 32.22 18.23 -11.94
N LEU A 325 31.12 17.62 -11.46
CA LEU A 325 31.03 17.04 -10.12
C LEU A 325 31.65 15.63 -10.02
N GLY A 326 32.13 15.06 -11.13
CA GLY A 326 32.62 13.68 -11.17
C GLY A 326 31.51 12.64 -10.96
N LEU A 327 30.26 13.00 -11.26
CA LEU A 327 29.09 12.13 -11.16
C LEU A 327 28.77 11.47 -12.51
N PRO A 328 28.17 10.27 -12.53
CA PRO A 328 27.85 9.57 -13.77
C PRO A 328 26.87 10.36 -14.66
N THR A 329 27.20 10.52 -15.95
CA THR A 329 26.37 11.20 -16.96
C THR A 329 25.60 10.26 -17.87
N GLY A 330 26.01 9.00 -17.94
CA GLY A 330 25.26 7.91 -18.55
C GLY A 330 24.36 7.19 -17.53
N PRO A 331 23.43 6.36 -18.00
CA PRO A 331 22.83 5.35 -17.12
C PRO A 331 23.98 4.56 -16.48
N SER A 332 23.88 4.33 -15.17
CA SER A 332 24.85 3.49 -14.46
C SER A 332 24.96 2.15 -15.19
N ASP A 333 26.18 1.69 -15.46
CA ASP A 333 26.38 0.30 -15.83
C ASP A 333 25.67 -0.57 -14.77
N PRO A 334 25.00 -1.68 -15.16
CA PRO A 334 24.39 -2.58 -14.21
C PRO A 334 25.46 -3.07 -13.24
N CYS A 335 25.54 -2.42 -12.08
CA CYS A 335 26.45 -2.81 -11.03
C CYS A 335 26.03 -4.22 -10.56
N PRO A 336 26.99 -5.09 -10.20
CA PRO A 336 26.66 -6.29 -9.45
C PRO A 336 25.81 -5.88 -8.24
N SER A 337 24.76 -6.66 -7.97
CA SER A 337 23.82 -6.43 -6.88
C SER A 337 24.56 -5.93 -5.66
N ARG A 338 24.21 -4.73 -5.19
CA ARG A 338 24.84 -4.13 -4.01
C ARG A 338 24.86 -5.19 -2.90
N PRO A 339 26.03 -5.58 -2.35
CA PRO A 339 26.05 -6.45 -1.18
C PRO A 339 25.16 -5.81 -0.12
N PRO A 340 24.42 -6.61 0.68
CA PRO A 340 23.52 -6.07 1.69
C PRO A 340 24.26 -4.98 2.49
N PRO A 341 23.66 -3.78 2.67
CA PRO A 341 24.34 -2.67 3.31
C PRO A 341 24.95 -3.15 4.62
N GLY A 342 26.28 -3.08 4.73
CA GLY A 342 26.98 -3.49 5.95
C GLY A 342 26.43 -2.68 7.12
N ARG A 343 25.79 -3.36 8.08
CA ARG A 343 25.17 -2.84 9.32
C ARG A 343 24.99 -1.31 9.31
N VAL A 344 24.11 -0.83 8.43
CA VAL A 344 23.44 0.44 8.71
C VAL A 344 22.41 0.07 9.76
N ALA A 345 22.40 0.81 10.88
CA ALA A 345 21.44 0.61 11.96
C ALA A 345 20.06 0.42 11.34
N ASP A 346 19.44 -0.71 11.67
CA ASP A 346 18.11 -1.06 11.22
C ASP A 346 17.16 0.07 11.65
N LEU A 347 16.71 0.87 10.69
CA LEU A 347 15.75 1.98 10.91
C LEU A 347 14.40 1.46 11.43
N PHE A 348 14.23 0.13 11.50
CA PHE A 348 13.02 -0.56 11.91
C PHE A 348 13.29 -1.70 12.92
N SER A 349 14.38 -1.61 13.69
CA SER A 349 14.78 -2.62 14.71
C SER A 349 13.70 -2.91 15.75
N ASP A 350 12.77 -1.98 15.94
CA ASP A 350 11.75 -2.02 16.98
C ASP A 350 10.42 -2.60 16.47
N ILE A 351 10.41 -3.26 15.31
CA ILE A 351 9.25 -4.02 14.83
C ILE A 351 9.36 -5.47 15.37
N PRO A 352 8.66 -5.84 16.46
CA PRO A 352 8.53 -7.23 16.83
C PRO A 352 7.81 -8.01 15.72
N ALA A 353 8.34 -9.21 15.45
CA ALA A 353 8.00 -10.11 14.35
C ALA A 353 6.50 -10.35 14.12
#